data_AF-A0A8H7ZIM0-F1
#
_entry.id   AF-A0A8H7ZIM0-F1
#
_cell.length_a   1.000
_cell.length_b   1.000
_cell.length_c   1.000
_cell.angle_alpha   90.00
_cell.angle_beta   90.00
_cell.angle_gamma   90.00
#
_symmetry.space_group_name_H-M   'P 1'
#
loop_
_entity.id
_entity.type
_entity.pdbx_description
1 polymer ?
#
loop_
_entity_poly.entity_id
_entity_poly.type
_entity_poly.pdbx_seq_one_letter_code
_entity_poly.pdbx_strand_id
1 'polypeptide(L)'
;MSITVRENNVYYQLEFNYNTSTNDIAIPAPTMFLDFKIYINSHVLTVGDNDELVRSISDKFKSFWNRCHYDTSFNISDASPFSFSLVCKDTVFEPTSLPKINSIEICLSVLSLEEIDLQGLLIAFNYLMTSWFLNEESKYPAVFSSSGRQFIKHNLFWYKKMYYEVMETQLVKAEKVVCNYINVVKENYTTLKLMNHVGAVNDSRRGRGRKCLIKRTPLNLVDHS
;
A
#
# COMPACT_ATOMS: atom_id res chain seq x y z
N MET A 1 -3.79 -14.40 2.54
CA MET A 1 -3.93 -13.94 3.95
C MET A 1 -5.18 -13.06 4.04
N SER A 2 -5.78 -12.86 5.22
CA SER A 2 -6.99 -12.03 5.35
C SER A 2 -6.97 -11.10 6.57
N ILE A 3 -7.73 -10.00 6.48
CA ILE A 3 -8.04 -9.07 7.56
C ILE A 3 -9.57 -8.92 7.60
N THR A 4 -10.17 -9.07 8.77
CA THR A 4 -11.62 -9.00 8.94
C THR A 4 -11.97 -8.02 10.04
N VAL A 5 -13.00 -7.22 9.79
CA VAL A 5 -13.59 -6.29 10.77
C VAL A 5 -15.09 -6.50 10.79
N ARG A 6 -15.68 -6.47 11.99
CA ARG A 6 -17.12 -6.50 12.19
C ARG A 6 -17.58 -5.18 12.80
N GLU A 7 -18.58 -4.57 12.18
CA GLU A 7 -19.28 -3.41 12.71
C GLU A 7 -20.77 -3.76 12.80
N ASN A 8 -21.31 -3.84 14.02
CA ASN A 8 -22.68 -4.30 14.27
C ASN A 8 -22.97 -5.67 13.63
N ASN A 9 -23.87 -5.72 12.64
CA ASN A 9 -24.27 -6.92 11.91
C ASN A 9 -23.61 -7.02 10.52
N VAL A 10 -22.67 -6.13 10.21
CA VAL A 10 -21.97 -6.09 8.93
C VAL A 10 -20.54 -6.59 9.11
N TYR A 11 -20.14 -7.49 8.22
CA TYR A 11 -18.78 -8.04 8.17
C TYR A 11 -18.07 -7.52 6.93
N TYR A 12 -16.91 -6.94 7.13
CA TYR A 12 -16.01 -6.51 6.07
C TYR A 12 -14.73 -7.35 6.12
N GLN A 13 -14.27 -7.81 4.97
CA GLN A 13 -13.08 -8.63 4.86
C GLN A 13 -12.23 -8.19 3.67
N LEU A 14 -10.92 -8.21 3.87
CA LEU A 14 -9.92 -8.05 2.83
C LEU A 14 -9.09 -9.32 2.79
N GLU A 15 -9.08 -9.98 1.64
CA GLU A 15 -8.14 -11.05 1.32
C GLU A 15 -7.15 -10.56 0.27
N PHE A 16 -5.92 -11.02 0.38
CA PHE A 16 -4.88 -10.64 -0.58
C PHE A 16 -3.92 -11.78 -0.85
N ASN A 17 -3.42 -11.79 -2.08
CA ASN A 17 -2.44 -12.76 -2.57
C ASN A 17 -1.48 -12.11 -3.56
N TYR A 18 -0.21 -12.46 -3.45
CA TYR A 18 0.82 -12.08 -4.42
C TYR A 18 2.00 -13.05 -4.30
N ASN A 19 2.62 -13.38 -5.43
CA ASN A 19 3.75 -14.29 -5.45
C ASN A 19 4.99 -13.58 -4.94
N THR A 20 5.55 -14.06 -3.83
CA THR A 20 6.87 -13.64 -3.36
C THR A 20 7.84 -14.81 -3.39
N SER A 21 9.11 -14.50 -3.63
CA SER A 21 10.18 -15.46 -3.36
C SER A 21 10.32 -15.63 -1.84
N THR A 22 10.92 -16.73 -1.41
CA THR A 22 11.24 -17.00 0.01
C THR A 22 12.19 -16.00 0.65
N ASN A 23 12.65 -14.97 -0.08
CA ASN A 23 13.56 -13.95 0.42
C ASN A 23 12.78 -12.77 0.99
N ASP A 24 13.27 -12.24 2.12
CA ASP A 24 12.70 -11.08 2.82
C ASP A 24 12.79 -9.75 2.07
N ILE A 25 13.29 -9.75 0.82
CA ILE A 25 13.49 -8.56 -0.01
C ILE A 25 12.78 -8.76 -1.33
N ALA A 26 11.80 -7.89 -1.58
CA ALA A 26 11.12 -7.75 -2.87
C ALA A 26 10.98 -6.27 -3.23
N ILE A 27 11.00 -5.98 -4.53
CA ILE A 27 10.81 -4.65 -5.11
C ILE A 27 9.57 -4.65 -6.02
N PRO A 28 8.97 -3.50 -6.34
CA PRO A 28 7.91 -3.46 -7.36
C PRO A 28 8.50 -3.76 -8.75
N ALA A 29 7.76 -4.50 -9.56
CA ALA A 29 8.05 -4.58 -11.00
C ALA A 29 7.86 -3.19 -11.67
N PRO A 30 8.49 -2.93 -12.83
CA PRO A 30 8.29 -1.69 -13.59
C PRO A 30 6.82 -1.33 -13.84
N THR A 31 5.99 -2.36 -13.97
CA THR A 31 4.54 -2.27 -13.98
C THR A 31 4.01 -3.35 -13.05
N MET A 32 3.29 -2.91 -12.02
CA MET A 32 2.64 -3.76 -11.02
C MET A 32 1.12 -3.57 -11.12
N PHE A 33 0.38 -4.67 -11.13
CA PHE A 33 -1.07 -4.67 -11.16
C PHE A 33 -1.64 -4.93 -9.77
N LEU A 34 -2.65 -4.17 -9.36
CA LEU A 34 -3.46 -4.48 -8.20
C LEU A 34 -4.86 -4.78 -8.70
N ASP A 35 -5.22 -6.06 -8.68
CA ASP A 35 -6.42 -6.59 -9.28
C ASP A 35 -7.48 -6.78 -8.19
N PHE A 36 -8.54 -5.96 -8.23
CA PHE A 36 -9.56 -5.90 -7.19
C PHE A 36 -10.81 -6.69 -7.57
N LYS A 37 -11.28 -7.54 -6.65
CA LYS A 37 -12.62 -8.15 -6.67
C LYS A 37 -13.42 -7.62 -5.48
N ILE A 38 -14.53 -6.96 -5.76
CA ILE A 38 -15.44 -6.49 -4.72
C ILE A 38 -16.60 -7.49 -4.63
N TYR A 39 -16.77 -8.13 -3.49
CA TYR A 39 -17.90 -9.01 -3.21
C TYR A 39 -18.90 -8.30 -2.31
N ILE A 40 -20.16 -8.22 -2.73
CA ILE A 40 -21.28 -7.75 -1.93
C ILE A 40 -22.23 -8.93 -1.75
N ASN A 41 -22.40 -9.40 -0.51
CA ASN A 41 -23.23 -10.57 -0.20
C ASN A 41 -22.92 -11.79 -1.08
N SER A 42 -21.61 -12.07 -1.24
CA SER A 42 -21.05 -13.15 -2.07
C SER A 42 -21.21 -12.99 -3.58
N HIS A 43 -21.82 -11.90 -4.06
CA HIS A 43 -21.85 -11.55 -5.49
C HIS A 43 -20.66 -10.66 -5.85
N VAL A 44 -19.94 -10.99 -6.92
CA VAL A 44 -18.86 -10.13 -7.43
C VAL A 44 -19.49 -8.94 -8.13
N LEU A 45 -19.17 -7.73 -7.68
CA LEU A 45 -19.54 -6.50 -8.37
C LEU A 45 -18.73 -6.40 -9.67
N THR A 46 -19.42 -6.53 -10.80
CA THR A 46 -18.83 -6.35 -12.13
C THR A 46 -19.21 -4.98 -12.71
N VAL A 47 -18.46 -4.54 -13.73
CA VAL A 47 -18.76 -3.30 -14.46
C VAL A 47 -20.14 -3.36 -15.13
N GLY A 48 -20.52 -4.54 -15.64
CA GLY A 48 -21.85 -4.78 -16.20
C GLY A 48 -22.99 -4.70 -15.19
N ASP A 49 -22.73 -4.94 -13.90
CA ASP A 49 -23.73 -4.76 -12.84
C ASP A 49 -23.96 -3.26 -12.57
N ASN A 50 -22.87 -2.49 -12.38
CA ASN A 50 -22.94 -1.06 -12.09
C ASN A 50 -21.58 -0.34 -12.29
N ASP A 51 -21.33 0.20 -13.50
CA ASP A 51 -20.09 0.93 -13.83
C ASP A 51 -19.86 2.16 -12.93
N GLU A 52 -20.91 2.93 -12.63
CA GLU A 52 -20.78 4.14 -11.80
C GLU A 52 -20.31 3.82 -10.37
N LEU A 53 -20.85 2.76 -9.78
CA LEU A 53 -20.45 2.27 -8.46
C LEU A 53 -19.00 1.77 -8.47
N VAL A 54 -18.62 0.96 -9.46
CA VAL A 54 -17.25 0.45 -9.61
C VAL A 54 -16.26 1.61 -9.73
N ARG A 55 -16.55 2.61 -10.58
CA ARG A 55 -15.71 3.80 -10.73
C ARG A 55 -15.59 4.57 -9.42
N SER A 56 -16.71 4.82 -8.74
CA SER A 56 -16.75 5.53 -7.46
C SER A 56 -15.91 4.88 -6.37
N ILE A 57 -15.94 3.54 -6.29
CA ILE A 57 -15.10 2.78 -5.36
C ILE A 57 -13.63 2.83 -5.80
N SER A 58 -13.35 2.61 -7.09
CA SER A 58 -11.99 2.57 -7.62
C SER A 58 -11.24 3.88 -7.37
N ASP A 59 -11.86 5.03 -7.61
CA ASP A 59 -11.23 6.36 -7.51
C ASP A 59 -10.63 6.65 -6.13
N LYS A 60 -11.21 6.07 -5.06
CA LYS A 60 -10.68 6.21 -3.70
C LYS A 60 -9.28 5.60 -3.55
N PHE A 61 -8.97 4.53 -4.26
CA PHE A 61 -7.68 3.85 -4.16
C PHE A 61 -6.58 4.55 -4.95
N LYS A 62 -6.91 5.33 -5.98
CA LYS A 62 -5.91 6.03 -6.82
C LYS A 62 -5.04 6.96 -5.99
N SER A 63 -5.68 7.82 -5.21
CA SER A 63 -5.02 8.84 -4.40
C SER A 63 -4.06 8.23 -3.39
N PHE A 64 -4.42 7.08 -2.82
CA PHE A 64 -3.60 6.35 -1.88
C PHE A 64 -2.27 5.88 -2.52
N TRP A 65 -2.36 5.22 -3.68
CA TRP A 65 -1.17 4.69 -4.37
C TRP A 65 -0.33 5.77 -5.04
N ASN A 66 -0.94 6.87 -5.49
CA ASN A 66 -0.22 8.07 -5.93
C ASN A 66 0.64 8.67 -4.81
N ARG A 67 0.13 8.73 -3.58
CA ARG A 67 0.92 9.18 -2.41
C ARG A 67 2.12 8.28 -2.13
N CYS A 68 2.09 7.03 -2.61
CA CYS A 68 3.22 6.14 -2.51
C CYS A 68 4.31 6.42 -3.54
N HIS A 69 4.10 7.34 -4.50
CA HIS A 69 5.00 7.66 -5.64
C HIS A 69 4.99 6.62 -6.75
N TYR A 70 3.86 5.94 -6.94
CA TYR A 70 3.58 5.24 -8.20
C TYR A 70 2.93 6.22 -9.19
N ASP A 71 3.24 6.05 -10.47
CA ASP A 71 2.39 6.59 -11.54
C ASP A 71 1.22 5.63 -11.73
N THR A 72 -0.01 6.10 -11.43
CA THR A 72 -1.19 5.23 -11.35
C THR A 72 -2.26 5.51 -12.39
N SER A 73 -2.83 4.42 -12.91
CA SER A 73 -3.98 4.45 -13.82
C SER A 73 -4.92 3.29 -13.53
N PHE A 74 -6.21 3.43 -13.82
CA PHE A 74 -7.15 2.31 -13.73
C PHE A 74 -7.34 1.63 -15.08
N ASN A 75 -7.57 0.33 -15.03
CA ASN A 75 -8.17 -0.44 -16.10
C ASN A 75 -9.51 -1.01 -15.59
N ILE A 76 -10.60 -0.53 -16.18
CA ILE A 76 -11.97 -0.94 -15.88
C ILE A 76 -12.56 -1.46 -17.18
N SER A 77 -12.94 -2.72 -17.22
CA SER A 77 -13.39 -3.39 -18.43
C SER A 77 -14.43 -4.46 -18.11
N ASP A 78 -15.50 -4.50 -18.89
CA ASP A 78 -16.53 -5.55 -18.81
C ASP A 78 -15.99 -6.96 -19.10
N ALA A 79 -14.87 -7.06 -19.83
CA ALA A 79 -14.24 -8.32 -20.18
C ALA A 79 -13.29 -8.84 -19.08
N SER A 80 -13.07 -8.07 -18.01
CA SER A 80 -12.17 -8.43 -16.92
C SER A 80 -12.85 -9.35 -15.91
N PRO A 81 -12.15 -10.36 -15.36
CA PRO A 81 -12.64 -11.13 -14.20
C PRO A 81 -12.54 -10.35 -12.88
N PHE A 82 -12.02 -9.13 -12.91
CA PHE A 82 -11.86 -8.23 -11.77
C PHE A 82 -12.86 -7.08 -11.85
N SER A 83 -13.30 -6.57 -10.70
CA SER A 83 -14.12 -5.36 -10.62
C SER A 83 -13.37 -4.17 -11.23
N PHE A 84 -12.09 -4.01 -10.90
CA PHE A 84 -11.16 -3.10 -11.56
C PHE A 84 -9.71 -3.51 -11.30
N SER A 85 -8.79 -3.02 -12.12
CA SER A 85 -7.36 -3.16 -11.89
C SER A 85 -6.71 -1.78 -11.77
N LEU A 86 -5.93 -1.57 -10.72
CA LEU A 86 -5.06 -0.41 -10.57
C LEU A 86 -3.67 -0.77 -11.08
N VAL A 87 -3.21 -0.03 -12.09
CA VAL A 87 -1.87 -0.18 -12.67
C VAL A 87 -0.95 0.82 -11.99
N CYS A 88 0.13 0.33 -11.39
CA CYS A 88 1.17 1.11 -10.74
C CYS A 88 2.48 0.98 -11.51
N LYS A 89 3.01 2.09 -12.03
CA LYS A 89 4.29 2.12 -12.74
C LYS A 89 5.40 2.73 -11.88
N ASP A 90 6.55 2.09 -11.89
CA ASP A 90 7.76 2.58 -11.21
C ASP A 90 9.05 1.99 -11.80
N THR A 91 9.91 2.83 -12.37
CA THR A 91 11.20 2.41 -12.95
C THR A 91 12.40 2.67 -12.03
N VAL A 92 12.18 3.06 -10.77
CA VAL A 92 13.26 3.44 -9.82
C VAL A 92 14.33 2.34 -9.67
N PHE A 93 13.89 1.09 -9.63
CA PHE A 93 14.73 -0.06 -9.35
C PHE A 93 15.40 -0.66 -10.58
N GLU A 94 15.19 -0.14 -11.79
CA GLU A 94 15.87 -0.64 -12.98
C GLU A 94 17.31 -0.06 -13.10
N PRO A 95 18.31 -0.83 -13.56
CA PRO A 95 18.30 -2.28 -13.81
C PRO A 95 18.70 -3.05 -12.54
N THR A 96 17.78 -3.82 -11.95
CA THR A 96 18.08 -4.75 -10.85
C THR A 96 17.45 -6.11 -11.10
N SER A 97 18.13 -7.17 -10.66
CA SER A 97 17.64 -8.56 -10.71
C SER A 97 17.01 -9.03 -9.39
N LEU A 98 16.62 -8.12 -8.51
CA LEU A 98 15.95 -8.47 -7.25
C LEU A 98 14.57 -9.08 -7.52
N PRO A 99 14.03 -9.92 -6.61
CA PRO A 99 12.66 -10.43 -6.72
C PRO A 99 11.64 -9.30 -6.88
N LYS A 100 10.72 -9.44 -7.84
CA LYS A 100 9.74 -8.41 -8.20
C LYS A 100 8.32 -8.85 -7.87
N ILE A 101 7.53 -7.97 -7.27
CA ILE A 101 6.07 -8.12 -7.17
C ILE A 101 5.46 -7.49 -8.42
N ASN A 102 4.78 -8.30 -9.23
CA ASN A 102 4.19 -7.89 -10.51
C ASN A 102 2.67 -7.79 -10.47
N SER A 103 2.00 -8.56 -9.62
CA SER A 103 0.56 -8.51 -9.42
C SER A 103 0.22 -8.80 -7.96
N ILE A 104 -0.81 -8.11 -7.48
CA ILE A 104 -1.45 -8.31 -6.18
C ILE A 104 -2.94 -8.47 -6.43
N GLU A 105 -3.48 -9.64 -6.12
CA GLU A 105 -4.92 -9.87 -6.12
C GLU A 105 -5.49 -9.45 -4.76
N ILE A 106 -6.55 -8.66 -4.77
CA ILE A 106 -7.22 -8.11 -3.59
C ILE A 106 -8.72 -8.39 -3.67
N CYS A 107 -9.25 -9.15 -2.72
CA CYS A 107 -10.67 -9.39 -2.58
C CYS A 107 -11.22 -8.57 -1.41
N LEU A 108 -12.09 -7.61 -1.69
CA LEU A 108 -12.82 -6.84 -0.69
C LEU A 108 -14.24 -7.37 -0.60
N SER A 109 -14.59 -7.97 0.52
CA SER A 109 -15.89 -8.60 0.73
C SER A 109 -16.68 -7.89 1.79
N VAL A 110 -17.99 -7.72 1.55
CA VAL A 110 -18.95 -7.29 2.55
C VAL A 110 -20.10 -8.29 2.65
N LEU A 111 -20.46 -8.67 3.87
CA LEU A 111 -21.60 -9.50 4.19
C LEU A 111 -22.50 -8.72 5.16
N SER A 112 -23.71 -8.43 4.74
CA SER A 112 -24.72 -7.69 5.51
C SER A 112 -26.11 -8.26 5.30
N LEU A 113 -26.89 -8.27 6.38
CA LEU A 113 -28.34 -8.54 6.35
C LEU A 113 -29.17 -7.24 6.17
N GLU A 114 -28.51 -6.09 6.22
CA GLU A 114 -29.09 -4.75 6.15
C GLU A 114 -28.55 -4.01 4.91
N GLU A 115 -29.28 -2.99 4.44
CA GLU A 115 -28.78 -2.10 3.39
C GLU A 115 -27.50 -1.38 3.85
N ILE A 116 -26.52 -1.30 2.95
CA ILE A 116 -25.22 -0.68 3.24
C ILE A 116 -25.13 0.62 2.45
N ASP A 117 -24.87 1.71 3.14
CA ASP A 117 -24.58 2.97 2.47
C ASP A 117 -23.20 2.91 1.79
N LEU A 118 -23.07 3.61 0.65
CA LEU A 118 -21.79 3.65 -0.06
C LEU A 118 -20.70 4.28 0.82
N GLN A 119 -21.05 5.29 1.62
CA GLN A 119 -20.09 5.99 2.46
C GLN A 119 -19.50 5.08 3.55
N GLY A 120 -20.32 4.32 4.28
CA GLY A 120 -19.86 3.36 5.29
C GLY A 120 -19.05 2.23 4.68
N LEU A 121 -19.47 1.72 3.51
CA LEU A 121 -18.69 0.74 2.74
C LEU A 121 -17.28 1.26 2.44
N LEU A 122 -17.17 2.50 1.94
CA LEU A 122 -15.89 3.12 1.60
C LEU A 122 -15.02 3.36 2.84
N ILE A 123 -15.60 3.75 3.98
CA ILE A 123 -14.87 3.91 5.24
C ILE A 123 -14.28 2.57 5.68
N ALA A 124 -15.08 1.50 5.65
CA ALA A 124 -14.64 0.17 6.04
C ALA A 124 -13.54 -0.38 5.11
N PHE A 125 -13.71 -0.23 3.79
CA PHE A 125 -12.70 -0.63 2.81
C PHE A 125 -11.40 0.17 2.96
N ASN A 126 -11.50 1.47 3.17
CA ASN A 126 -10.32 2.31 3.42
C ASN A 126 -9.58 1.87 4.69
N TYR A 127 -10.30 1.53 5.76
CA TYR A 127 -9.72 1.00 6.98
C TYR A 127 -8.98 -0.31 6.71
N LEU A 128 -9.63 -1.28 6.07
CA LEU A 128 -9.03 -2.58 5.74
C LEU A 128 -7.77 -2.44 4.89
N MET A 129 -7.83 -1.61 3.84
CA MET A 129 -6.69 -1.37 2.95
C MET A 129 -5.54 -0.67 3.67
N THR A 130 -5.83 0.29 4.55
CA THR A 130 -4.80 0.94 5.37
C THR A 130 -4.15 -0.04 6.33
N SER A 131 -4.95 -0.88 7.01
CA SER A 131 -4.46 -1.93 7.90
C SER A 131 -3.58 -2.93 7.17
N TRP A 132 -4.01 -3.38 5.98
CA TRP A 132 -3.24 -4.27 5.12
C TRP A 132 -1.90 -3.63 4.71
N PHE A 133 -1.95 -2.41 4.22
CA PHE A 133 -0.74 -1.69 3.78
C PHE A 133 0.28 -1.53 4.91
N LEU A 134 -0.16 -1.11 6.11
CA LEU A 134 0.72 -0.97 7.27
C LEU A 134 1.34 -2.31 7.69
N ASN A 135 0.58 -3.40 7.57
CA ASN A 135 1.09 -4.74 7.85
C ASN A 135 2.17 -5.15 6.84
N GLU A 136 1.91 -4.96 5.55
CA GLU A 136 2.82 -5.38 4.49
C GLU A 136 4.05 -4.44 4.33
N GLU A 137 3.96 -3.17 4.74
CA GLU A 137 5.09 -2.24 4.78
C GLU A 137 6.27 -2.78 5.59
N SER A 138 5.99 -3.47 6.69
CA SER A 138 7.04 -4.07 7.52
C SER A 138 7.79 -5.20 6.83
N LYS A 139 7.13 -5.92 5.90
CA LYS A 139 7.68 -7.05 5.15
C LYS A 139 8.37 -6.59 3.88
N TYR A 140 7.70 -5.75 3.08
CA TYR A 140 8.17 -5.30 1.77
C TYR A 140 8.16 -3.76 1.68
N PRO A 141 9.04 -3.07 2.41
CA PRO A 141 9.04 -1.60 2.48
C PRO A 141 9.34 -0.92 1.14
N ALA A 142 10.05 -1.59 0.22
CA ALA A 142 10.28 -1.05 -1.12
C ALA A 142 8.99 -0.94 -1.97
N VAL A 143 7.95 -1.67 -1.59
CA VAL A 143 6.66 -1.72 -2.30
C VAL A 143 5.62 -0.89 -1.56
N PHE A 144 5.52 -1.05 -0.24
CA PHE A 144 4.44 -0.51 0.59
C PHE A 144 4.89 0.62 1.54
N SER A 145 6.07 1.23 1.37
CA SER A 145 6.45 2.42 2.17
C SER A 145 6.46 3.68 1.31
N SER A 146 5.53 4.62 1.55
CA SER A 146 5.54 5.91 0.84
C SER A 146 6.85 6.68 1.09
N SER A 147 7.17 6.94 2.36
CA SER A 147 8.39 7.63 2.77
C SER A 147 9.65 6.85 2.40
N GLY A 148 9.62 5.52 2.60
CA GLY A 148 10.73 4.64 2.25
C GLY A 148 11.06 4.63 0.77
N ARG A 149 10.04 4.60 -0.09
CA ARG A 149 10.23 4.67 -1.55
C ARG A 149 10.79 6.01 -1.99
N GLN A 150 10.35 7.13 -1.42
CA GLN A 150 10.96 8.43 -1.68
C GLN A 150 12.43 8.45 -1.32
N PHE A 151 12.78 7.94 -0.13
CA PHE A 151 14.15 7.81 0.33
C PHE A 151 14.98 7.00 -0.66
N ILE A 152 14.52 5.80 -1.03
CA ILE A 152 15.23 4.93 -1.98
C ILE A 152 15.39 5.61 -3.34
N LYS A 153 14.32 6.19 -3.89
CA LYS A 153 14.31 6.89 -5.19
C LYS A 153 15.33 8.02 -5.24
N HIS A 154 15.34 8.87 -4.21
CA HIS A 154 16.25 10.00 -4.14
C HIS A 154 17.72 9.54 -4.04
N ASN A 155 18.00 8.59 -3.15
CA ASN A 155 19.36 8.12 -2.94
C ASN A 155 19.90 7.31 -4.12
N LEU A 156 19.09 6.45 -4.74
CA LEU A 156 19.50 5.72 -5.95
C LEU A 156 19.76 6.66 -7.12
N PHE A 157 18.96 7.72 -7.28
CA PHE A 157 19.21 8.71 -8.32
C PHE A 157 20.60 9.36 -8.16
N TRP A 158 20.90 9.87 -6.97
CA TRP A 158 22.20 10.49 -6.71
C TRP A 158 23.34 9.49 -6.79
N TYR A 159 23.16 8.27 -6.28
CA TYR A 159 24.16 7.23 -6.35
C TYR A 159 24.51 6.87 -7.80
N LYS A 160 23.50 6.67 -8.66
CA LYS A 160 23.70 6.39 -10.09
C LYS A 160 24.41 7.56 -10.79
N LYS A 161 24.01 8.80 -10.49
CA LYS A 161 24.63 10.01 -11.05
C LYS A 161 26.11 10.13 -10.66
N MET A 162 26.42 10.01 -9.37
CA MET A 162 27.80 10.08 -8.87
C MET A 162 28.66 8.92 -9.40
N TYR A 163 28.11 7.71 -9.46
CA TYR A 163 28.82 6.57 -10.03
C TYR A 163 29.21 6.83 -11.49
N TYR A 164 28.26 7.34 -12.29
CA TYR A 164 28.53 7.69 -13.68
C TYR A 164 29.57 8.81 -13.82
N GLU A 165 29.50 9.86 -12.99
CA GLU A 165 30.48 10.96 -13.01
C GLU A 165 31.91 10.51 -12.65
N VAL A 166 32.05 9.51 -11.77
CA VAL A 166 33.36 9.01 -11.30
C VAL A 166 33.90 7.89 -12.20
N MET A 167 33.04 6.98 -12.63
CA MET A 167 33.42 5.75 -13.33
C MET A 167 33.16 5.80 -14.84
N GLU A 168 32.56 6.90 -15.33
CA GLU A 168 32.16 7.11 -16.74
C GLU A 168 31.32 5.98 -17.35
N THR A 169 30.68 5.17 -16.49
CA THR A 169 29.93 3.97 -16.86
C THR A 169 28.65 3.87 -16.04
N GLN A 170 27.65 3.16 -16.59
CA GLN A 170 26.40 2.92 -15.87
C GLN A 170 26.62 1.96 -14.69
N LEU A 171 25.82 2.12 -13.64
CA LEU A 171 25.91 1.27 -12.46
C LEU A 171 25.65 -0.20 -12.83
N VAL A 172 26.64 -1.06 -12.59
CA VAL A 172 26.56 -2.52 -12.76
C VAL A 172 26.32 -3.16 -11.40
N LYS A 173 25.35 -4.09 -11.30
CA LYS A 173 24.99 -4.83 -10.07
C LYS A 173 24.47 -3.93 -8.93
N ALA A 174 23.36 -3.23 -9.17
CA ALA A 174 22.75 -2.31 -8.21
C ALA A 174 22.10 -3.02 -7.00
N GLU A 175 22.00 -4.35 -6.99
CA GLU A 175 21.26 -5.14 -5.99
C GLU A 175 21.74 -4.87 -4.57
N LYS A 176 23.06 -4.83 -4.35
CA LYS A 176 23.62 -4.61 -3.00
C LYS A 176 23.25 -3.23 -2.45
N VAL A 177 23.32 -2.20 -3.28
CA VAL A 177 22.99 -0.82 -2.90
C VAL A 177 21.50 -0.71 -2.59
N VAL A 178 20.66 -1.32 -3.43
CA VAL A 178 19.21 -1.36 -3.22
C VAL A 178 18.84 -2.10 -1.94
N CYS A 179 19.39 -3.30 -1.71
CA CYS A 179 19.17 -4.05 -0.47
C CYS A 179 19.57 -3.24 0.77
N ASN A 180 20.69 -2.53 0.73
CA ASN A 180 21.12 -1.68 1.83
C ASN A 180 20.09 -0.57 2.12
N TYR A 181 19.60 0.12 1.09
CA TYR A 181 18.57 1.15 1.30
C TYR A 181 17.24 0.56 1.80
N ILE A 182 16.84 -0.63 1.33
CA ILE A 182 15.65 -1.32 1.83
C ILE A 182 15.79 -1.63 3.32
N ASN A 183 16.97 -2.09 3.77
CA ASN A 183 17.22 -2.33 5.18
C ASN A 183 17.16 -1.05 6.02
N VAL A 184 17.76 0.05 5.53
CA VAL A 184 17.66 1.36 6.18
C VAL A 184 16.20 1.81 6.30
N VAL A 185 15.39 1.59 5.27
CA VAL A 185 13.95 1.90 5.32
C VAL A 185 13.23 1.03 6.35
N LYS A 186 13.50 -0.27 6.38
CA LYS A 186 12.89 -1.21 7.34
C LYS A 186 13.13 -0.79 8.79
N GLU A 187 14.34 -0.30 9.07
CA GLU A 187 14.74 0.12 10.42
C GLU A 187 14.19 1.49 10.82
N ASN A 188 14.13 2.45 9.88
CA ASN A 188 13.96 3.87 10.21
C ASN A 188 12.72 4.55 9.60
N TYR A 189 12.25 4.08 8.44
CA TYR A 189 11.30 4.84 7.61
C TYR A 189 9.96 4.13 7.36
N THR A 190 9.70 3.00 8.01
CA THR A 190 8.36 2.42 8.03
C THR A 190 7.41 3.26 8.89
N THR A 191 6.13 3.33 8.52
CA THR A 191 5.13 4.18 9.20
C THR A 191 5.08 3.89 10.70
N LEU A 192 5.06 2.61 11.10
CA LEU A 192 5.06 2.22 12.52
C LEU A 192 6.30 2.73 13.28
N LYS A 193 7.48 2.74 12.65
CA LYS A 193 8.70 3.30 13.26
C LYS A 193 8.60 4.81 13.41
N LEU A 194 8.16 5.50 12.35
CA LEU A 194 7.97 6.96 12.38
C LEU A 194 6.96 7.37 13.45
N MET A 195 5.86 6.64 13.62
CA MET A 195 4.87 6.88 14.67
C MET A 195 5.45 6.73 16.09
N ASN A 196 6.29 5.71 16.31
CA ASN A 196 6.94 5.50 17.61
C ASN A 196 7.90 6.65 17.98
N HIS A 197 8.60 7.22 16.99
CA HIS A 197 9.45 8.38 17.21
C HIS A 197 8.65 9.65 17.54
N VAL A 198 7.49 9.86 16.91
CA VAL A 198 6.60 11.00 17.24
C VAL A 198 6.02 10.87 18.65
N GLY A 199 5.69 9.65 19.09
CA GLY A 199 5.26 9.36 20.46
C GLY A 199 6.34 9.71 21.50
N ALA A 200 7.59 9.31 21.24
CA ALA A 200 8.72 9.58 22.14
C ALA A 200 9.07 11.07 22.28
N VAL A 201 8.91 11.85 21.20
CA VAL A 201 9.13 13.31 21.25
C VAL A 201 8.05 14.00 22.10
N ASN A 202 6.81 13.51 22.08
CA ASN A 202 5.69 14.05 22.86
C ASN A 202 5.66 13.59 24.34
N ASP A 203 6.29 12.47 24.67
CA ASP A 203 6.32 11.94 26.05
C ASP A 203 7.32 12.65 26.97
N SER A 204 8.20 13.48 26.43
CA SER A 204 9.14 14.30 27.23
C SER A 204 8.45 15.40 28.07
N ARG A 205 7.11 15.53 28.02
CA ARG A 205 6.34 16.56 28.74
C ARG A 205 5.31 16.06 29.76
N ARG A 206 5.24 14.77 30.09
CA ARG A 206 4.26 14.30 31.10
C ARG A 206 4.88 13.42 32.18
N GLY A 207 5.52 14.09 33.12
CA GLY A 207 5.61 13.58 34.48
C GLY A 207 4.21 13.42 35.09
N ARG A 208 4.02 12.27 35.76
CA ARG A 208 2.98 11.92 36.74
C ARG A 208 1.56 11.68 36.21
N GLY A 209 1.21 10.40 36.16
CA GLY A 209 -0.08 9.94 36.70
C GLY A 209 -1.05 9.28 35.74
N ARG A 210 -1.14 7.95 35.86
CA ARG A 210 -2.33 7.09 35.76
C ARG A 210 -3.07 6.93 34.41
N LYS A 211 -3.43 5.65 34.22
CA LYS A 211 -4.42 5.03 33.31
C LYS A 211 -4.00 4.97 31.85
N CYS A 212 -3.62 3.76 31.46
CA CYS A 212 -3.55 3.31 30.08
C CYS A 212 -4.98 3.37 29.48
N LEU A 213 -5.39 4.57 29.09
CA LEU A 213 -6.47 4.77 28.13
C LEU A 213 -5.81 4.62 26.77
N ILE A 214 -6.07 3.50 26.10
CA ILE A 214 -5.93 3.41 24.65
C ILE A 214 -6.85 4.50 24.09
N LYS A 215 -6.30 5.71 23.89
CA LYS A 215 -6.97 6.72 23.11
C LYS A 215 -7.06 6.15 21.71
N ARG A 216 -8.27 5.75 21.31
CA ARG A 216 -8.65 5.68 19.90
C ARG A 216 -8.25 7.01 19.31
N THR A 217 -7.11 7.03 18.64
CA THR A 217 -6.72 8.17 17.83
C THR A 217 -7.34 7.81 16.49
N PRO A 218 -8.45 8.43 16.08
CA PRO A 218 -8.88 8.27 14.70
C PRO A 218 -7.69 8.70 13.85
N LEU A 219 -7.18 7.78 13.03
CA LEU A 219 -6.23 8.09 11.96
C LEU A 219 -6.99 8.89 10.91
N ASN A 220 -7.33 10.13 11.25
CA ASN A 220 -7.69 11.14 10.27
C ASN A 220 -6.37 11.56 9.64
N LEU A 221 -5.96 10.83 8.60
CA LEU A 221 -5.03 11.37 7.61
C LEU A 221 -5.78 12.50 6.92
N VAL A 222 -5.58 13.69 7.47
CA VAL A 222 -6.22 14.96 7.15
C VAL A 222 -6.45 15.12 5.65
N ASP A 223 -7.71 15.40 5.31
CA ASP A 223 -8.10 15.99 4.03
C ASP A 223 -7.40 17.33 3.85
N HIS A 224 -6.61 17.44 2.79
CA HIS A 224 -6.33 18.73 2.19
C HIS A 224 -6.84 18.63 0.75
N SER A 225 -7.99 19.27 0.57
CA SER A 225 -8.51 19.86 -0.67
C SER A 225 -7.42 20.20 -1.69
#